data_AF-A0A5E4E535-F1
#
_entry.id   AF-A0A5E4E535-F1
#
_cell.length_a   1.000
_cell.length_b   1.000
_cell.length_c   1.000
_cell.angle_alpha   90.00
_cell.angle_beta   90.00
_cell.angle_gamma   90.00
#
_symmetry.space_group_name_H-M   'P 1'
#
loop_
_entity.id
_entity.type
_entity.pdbx_description
1 polymer ?
#
loop_
_entity_poly.entity_id
_entity_poly.type
_entity_poly.pdbx_seq_one_letter_code
_entity_poly.pdbx_strand_id
1 'polypeptide(L)'
;MFQSSMEDDDTKQLSIYRAARTIKRRENTLYNALKSIYDDSIFVGEILQVWPDLPLLANLRCGLWYSSKFHSTCYFKSTDGHNNNWSFNTSRLNLHVAQLAGQKGGCFIVDATRRGKRFPDSMSKTIPIWTCVLNRSISNHLNKMRQSAQFNDGEVSTSDEQHCEDTRQTSVDWDCSLHLPLWVSETEKASIEDRLDEWTRQLEASGADIASLASLLKKPLRPLWISQKTVIWLNEVPDHDSWDFTPIILVSASASNGVVQQHRTSSEFSWNYIAGAGDDEESWARGLTPTLFWNHAYEIINAGPVLCNQMVADIVEKDRVYRARRGQIAPQVTAKASKLVENSVHCLQDDSVLPLDISTINFDLNSCDEDCTICWLGSTSLAVGKSQTGMLN
;
A
#
# COMPACT_ATOMS: atom_id res chain seq x y z
N MET A 1 -3.25 -50.51 32.49
CA MET A 1 -1.94 -50.13 31.92
C MET A 1 -2.18 -49.66 30.49
N PHE A 2 -2.79 -48.48 30.32
CA PHE A 2 -3.04 -47.85 29.01
C PHE A 2 -3.13 -46.34 29.24
N GLN A 3 -1.98 -45.68 29.33
CA GLN A 3 -1.87 -44.23 29.34
C GLN A 3 -0.45 -43.88 28.89
N SER A 4 -0.18 -43.96 27.58
CA SER A 4 1.13 -43.63 26.99
C SER A 4 1.04 -43.38 25.47
N SER A 5 0.00 -42.69 24.99
CA SER A 5 -0.10 -42.39 23.55
C SER A 5 -0.68 -41.02 23.20
N MET A 6 -0.81 -40.10 24.15
CA MET A 6 -1.30 -38.72 23.88
C MET A 6 -0.21 -37.64 23.99
N GLU A 7 0.93 -37.89 24.64
CA GLU A 7 2.00 -36.88 24.76
C GLU A 7 2.95 -36.82 23.54
N ASP A 8 2.99 -37.87 22.73
CA ASP A 8 3.92 -37.98 21.58
C ASP A 8 3.37 -37.32 20.29
N ASP A 9 2.05 -37.08 20.21
CA ASP A 9 1.41 -36.45 19.03
C ASP A 9 1.47 -34.91 19.09
N ASP A 10 1.28 -34.32 20.27
CA ASP A 10 1.40 -32.87 20.50
C ASP A 10 2.84 -32.36 20.33
N THR A 11 3.83 -33.13 20.79
CA THR A 11 5.26 -32.81 20.62
C THR A 11 5.71 -32.94 19.16
N LYS A 12 5.22 -33.95 18.43
CA LYS A 12 5.44 -34.09 16.98
C LYS A 12 4.78 -32.97 16.19
N GLN A 13 3.54 -32.58 16.49
CA GLN A 13 2.88 -31.43 15.88
C GLN A 13 3.67 -30.14 16.11
N LEU A 14 4.08 -29.85 17.36
CA LEU A 14 4.92 -28.68 17.68
C LEU A 14 6.24 -28.68 16.90
N SER A 15 6.84 -29.84 16.65
CA SER A 15 8.06 -29.98 15.84
C SER A 15 7.82 -29.66 14.35
N ILE A 16 6.70 -30.11 13.78
CA ILE A 16 6.32 -29.84 12.38
C ILE A 16 5.98 -28.37 12.20
N TYR A 17 5.20 -27.77 13.12
CA TYR A 17 4.90 -26.33 13.10
C TYR A 17 6.16 -25.47 13.25
N ARG A 18 7.13 -25.91 14.05
CA ARG A 18 8.42 -25.23 14.22
C ARG A 18 9.30 -25.39 12.98
N ALA A 19 9.34 -26.58 12.38
CA ALA A 19 10.04 -26.84 11.12
C ALA A 19 9.43 -26.02 9.97
N ALA A 20 8.10 -26.03 9.82
CA ALA A 20 7.37 -25.24 8.83
C ALA A 20 7.58 -23.72 9.03
N ARG A 21 7.58 -23.23 10.28
CA ARG A 21 7.95 -21.83 10.58
C ARG A 21 9.40 -21.51 10.23
N THR A 22 10.31 -22.45 10.43
CA THR A 22 11.74 -22.28 10.11
C THR A 22 11.94 -22.24 8.59
N ILE A 23 11.26 -23.12 7.84
CA ILE A 23 11.22 -23.10 6.37
C ILE A 23 10.61 -21.79 5.89
N LYS A 24 9.44 -21.39 6.39
CA LYS A 24 8.79 -20.12 6.03
C LYS A 24 9.65 -18.89 6.34
N ARG A 25 10.41 -18.89 7.44
CA ARG A 25 11.40 -17.84 7.76
C ARG A 25 12.60 -17.85 6.81
N ARG A 26 13.06 -19.03 6.39
CA ARG A 26 14.14 -19.18 5.39
C ARG A 26 13.69 -18.73 4.00
N GLU A 27 12.40 -18.82 3.70
CA GLU A 27 11.82 -18.40 2.41
C GLU A 27 11.39 -16.92 2.39
N ASN A 28 11.06 -16.33 3.54
CA ASN A 28 10.68 -14.91 3.67
C ASN A 28 11.85 -14.06 4.16
N THR A 29 12.93 -14.01 3.38
CA THR A 29 14.08 -13.16 3.68
C THR A 29 13.84 -11.72 3.23
N LEU A 30 14.58 -10.78 3.83
CA LEU A 30 14.63 -9.38 3.39
C LEU A 30 14.97 -9.28 1.89
N TYR A 31 15.96 -10.06 1.43
CA TYR A 31 16.35 -10.08 0.02
C TYR A 31 15.21 -10.54 -0.88
N ASN A 32 14.49 -11.60 -0.50
CA ASN A 32 13.36 -12.11 -1.28
C ASN A 32 12.23 -11.08 -1.37
N ALA A 33 11.92 -10.36 -0.28
CA ALA A 33 10.92 -9.30 -0.28
C ALA A 33 11.32 -8.14 -1.22
N LEU A 34 12.54 -7.63 -1.07
CA LEU A 34 13.05 -6.54 -1.92
C LEU A 34 13.17 -6.95 -3.39
N LYS A 35 13.60 -8.19 -3.66
CA LYS A 35 13.70 -8.71 -5.03
C LYS A 35 12.33 -8.90 -5.66
N SER A 36 11.34 -9.36 -4.90
CA SER A 36 9.94 -9.40 -5.34
C SER A 36 9.38 -8.03 -5.67
N ILE A 37 9.62 -7.04 -4.80
CA ILE A 37 9.21 -5.65 -5.04
C ILE A 37 9.86 -5.11 -6.33
N TYR A 38 11.16 -5.34 -6.49
CA TYR A 38 11.90 -4.93 -7.67
C TYR A 38 11.32 -5.56 -8.95
N ASP A 39 11.14 -6.88 -8.95
CA ASP A 39 10.57 -7.60 -10.10
C ASP A 39 9.14 -7.13 -10.43
N ASP A 40 8.29 -6.94 -9.42
CA ASP A 40 6.90 -6.46 -9.62
C ASP A 40 6.86 -4.99 -10.12
N SER A 41 7.84 -4.17 -9.74
CA SER A 41 7.93 -2.78 -10.21
C SER A 41 8.19 -2.66 -11.70
N ILE A 42 8.85 -3.66 -12.32
CA ILE A 42 9.12 -3.69 -13.76
C ILE A 42 7.79 -3.74 -14.50
N PHE A 43 6.89 -4.62 -14.06
CA PHE A 43 5.52 -4.70 -14.59
C PHE A 43 4.76 -3.39 -14.42
N VAL A 44 4.87 -2.74 -13.25
CA VAL A 44 4.24 -1.42 -13.04
C VAL A 44 4.79 -0.40 -14.03
N GLY A 45 6.11 -0.38 -14.26
CA GLY A 45 6.77 0.48 -15.23
C GLY A 45 6.31 0.22 -16.68
N GLU A 46 6.15 -1.04 -17.08
CA GLU A 46 5.64 -1.43 -18.40
C GLU A 46 4.21 -0.93 -18.63
N ILE A 47 3.32 -1.09 -17.64
CA ILE A 47 1.94 -0.61 -17.73
C ILE A 47 1.85 0.90 -17.84
N LEU A 48 2.74 1.65 -17.18
CA LEU A 48 2.76 3.11 -17.27
C LEU A 48 3.15 3.62 -18.67
N GLN A 49 3.90 2.84 -19.45
CA GLN A 49 4.24 3.20 -20.82
C GLN A 49 3.03 3.16 -21.76
N VAL A 50 1.95 2.47 -21.37
CA VAL A 50 0.71 2.40 -22.13
C VAL A 50 -0.01 3.75 -22.14
N TRP A 51 -0.03 4.46 -21.01
CA TRP A 51 -0.60 5.81 -20.89
C TRP A 51 0.36 6.73 -20.13
N PRO A 52 1.43 7.24 -20.77
CA PRO A 52 2.50 7.99 -20.10
C PRO A 52 2.05 9.29 -19.44
N ASP A 53 0.97 9.89 -19.92
CA ASP A 53 0.45 11.17 -19.43
C ASP A 53 -0.41 11.03 -18.17
N LEU A 54 -0.82 9.80 -17.83
CA LEU A 54 -1.65 9.55 -16.66
C LEU A 54 -0.80 9.47 -15.37
N PRO A 55 -1.22 10.15 -14.29
CA PRO A 55 -0.49 10.15 -13.03
C PRO A 55 -0.57 8.80 -12.32
N LEU A 56 0.57 8.33 -11.82
CA LEU A 56 0.67 7.18 -10.91
C LEU A 56 0.51 7.60 -9.45
N LEU A 57 -0.41 6.94 -8.74
CA LEU A 57 -0.60 7.07 -7.30
C LEU A 57 -0.30 5.75 -6.58
N ALA A 58 0.33 5.86 -5.40
CA ALA A 58 0.48 4.73 -4.49
C ALA A 58 -0.71 4.65 -3.53
N ASN A 59 -1.34 3.48 -3.41
CA ASN A 59 -2.17 3.23 -2.23
C ASN A 59 -1.25 3.01 -1.02
N LEU A 60 -1.41 3.83 0.03
CA LEU A 60 -0.50 3.85 1.17
C LEU A 60 -0.35 2.48 1.84
N ARG A 61 0.82 2.27 2.45
CA ARG A 61 1.38 1.00 2.91
C ARG A 61 1.98 0.23 1.73
N CYS A 62 1.30 -0.80 1.25
CA CYS A 62 1.84 -1.75 0.28
C CYS A 62 2.22 -1.09 -1.06
N GLY A 63 1.37 -0.20 -1.61
CA GLY A 63 1.58 0.42 -2.91
C GLY A 63 2.84 1.30 -3.03
N LEU A 64 3.36 1.84 -1.92
CA LEU A 64 4.53 2.72 -1.92
C LEU A 64 5.81 2.04 -2.40
N TRP A 65 5.86 0.72 -2.34
CA TRP A 65 7.05 -0.05 -2.66
C TRP A 65 7.25 -0.26 -4.16
N TYR A 66 6.20 -0.14 -4.98
CA TYR A 66 6.21 -0.67 -6.36
C TYR A 66 6.60 0.33 -7.46
N SER A 67 7.09 1.52 -7.10
CA SER A 67 7.69 2.47 -8.04
C SER A 67 8.64 3.41 -7.31
N SER A 68 9.66 3.90 -8.00
CA SER A 68 10.58 4.92 -7.48
C SER A 68 9.97 6.33 -7.46
N LYS A 69 8.91 6.57 -8.24
CA LYS A 69 8.29 7.89 -8.38
C LYS A 69 6.77 7.79 -8.43
N PHE A 70 6.12 8.64 -7.64
CA PHE A 70 4.67 8.80 -7.60
C PHE A 70 4.30 10.27 -7.78
N HIS A 71 3.15 10.53 -8.39
CA HIS A 71 2.57 11.87 -8.48
C HIS A 71 1.86 12.25 -7.18
N SER A 72 1.22 11.26 -6.53
CA SER A 72 0.53 11.44 -5.26
C SER A 72 0.36 10.10 -4.57
N THR A 73 -0.25 10.11 -3.38
CA THR A 73 -0.61 8.92 -2.62
C THR A 73 -2.10 8.95 -2.31
N CYS A 74 -2.74 7.79 -2.20
CA CYS A 74 -4.12 7.64 -1.75
C CYS A 74 -4.22 6.63 -0.61
N TYR A 75 -5.36 6.59 0.07
CA TYR A 75 -5.56 5.66 1.18
C TYR A 75 -6.93 5.01 1.17
N PHE A 76 -7.02 3.91 0.41
CA PHE A 76 -8.17 3.02 0.36
C PHE A 76 -7.86 1.75 1.18
N LYS A 77 -8.59 1.53 2.27
CA LYS A 77 -8.40 0.34 3.11
C LYS A 77 -9.23 -0.83 2.58
N SER A 78 -8.61 -2.00 2.48
CA SER A 78 -9.30 -3.25 2.16
C SER A 78 -10.41 -3.61 3.15
N THR A 79 -10.33 -3.15 4.41
CA THR A 79 -11.37 -3.39 5.42
C THR A 79 -12.70 -2.73 5.09
N ASP A 80 -12.67 -1.62 4.33
CA ASP A 80 -13.88 -0.87 3.97
C ASP A 80 -14.68 -1.60 2.87
N GLY A 81 -14.06 -2.56 2.18
CA GLY A 81 -14.66 -3.41 1.17
C GLY A 81 -14.58 -4.90 1.49
N HIS A 82 -14.55 -5.30 2.76
CA HIS A 82 -14.44 -6.70 3.13
C HIS A 82 -15.77 -7.45 2.89
N ASN A 83 -15.71 -8.75 2.61
CA ASN A 83 -16.92 -9.55 2.38
C ASN A 83 -17.86 -9.44 3.59
N ASN A 84 -19.13 -9.15 3.33
CA ASN A 84 -20.18 -8.95 4.33
C ASN A 84 -19.95 -7.77 5.30
N ASN A 85 -18.92 -6.94 5.05
CA ASN A 85 -18.63 -5.74 5.84
C ASN A 85 -18.13 -4.62 4.93
N TRP A 86 -19.07 -3.93 4.30
CA TRP A 86 -18.82 -2.78 3.44
C TRP A 86 -19.13 -1.48 4.18
N SER A 87 -18.27 -0.49 4.03
CA SER A 87 -18.46 0.83 4.61
C SER A 87 -17.93 1.92 3.70
N PHE A 88 -18.51 3.11 3.79
CA PHE A 88 -18.01 4.30 3.13
C PHE A 88 -17.43 5.25 4.18
N ASN A 89 -16.14 5.59 4.06
CA ASN A 89 -15.45 6.38 5.06
C ASN A 89 -15.42 7.87 4.70
N THR A 90 -16.17 8.69 5.45
CA THR A 90 -16.23 10.14 5.25
C THR A 90 -15.02 10.91 5.79
N SER A 91 -14.14 10.27 6.58
CA SER A 91 -12.89 10.88 7.04
C SER A 91 -11.73 10.72 6.05
N ARG A 92 -11.82 9.74 5.14
CA ARG A 92 -10.80 9.38 4.14
C ARG A 92 -11.40 9.41 2.75
N LEU A 93 -11.85 10.59 2.36
CA LEU A 93 -12.60 10.77 1.12
C LEU A 93 -11.76 10.62 -0.16
N ASN A 94 -10.43 10.77 -0.09
CA ASN A 94 -9.55 10.70 -1.26
C ASN A 94 -9.99 11.62 -2.43
N LEU A 95 -10.64 12.76 -2.16
CA LEU A 95 -11.18 13.65 -3.22
C LEU A 95 -10.08 14.16 -4.16
N HIS A 96 -8.86 14.33 -3.65
CA HIS A 96 -7.69 14.71 -4.44
C HIS A 96 -7.39 13.72 -5.58
N VAL A 97 -7.73 12.44 -5.42
CA VAL A 97 -7.61 11.43 -6.47
C VAL A 97 -8.58 11.74 -7.60
N ALA A 98 -9.84 12.03 -7.29
CA ALA A 98 -10.86 12.41 -8.28
C ALA A 98 -10.51 13.74 -8.97
N GLN A 99 -10.01 14.72 -8.22
CA GLN A 99 -9.54 15.99 -8.78
C GLN A 99 -8.38 15.78 -9.76
N LEU A 100 -7.37 15.02 -9.35
CA LEU A 100 -6.21 14.72 -10.19
C LEU A 100 -6.60 13.92 -11.44
N ALA A 101 -7.49 12.92 -11.29
CA ALA A 101 -8.01 12.16 -12.42
C ALA A 101 -8.81 13.04 -13.40
N GLY A 102 -9.68 13.92 -12.90
CA GLY A 102 -10.43 14.85 -13.75
C GLY A 102 -9.52 15.83 -14.51
N GLN A 103 -8.45 16.31 -13.88
CA GLN A 103 -7.48 17.21 -14.50
C GLN A 103 -6.60 16.54 -15.55
N LYS A 104 -6.29 15.25 -15.37
CA LYS A 104 -5.34 14.49 -16.21
C LYS A 104 -6.00 13.50 -17.15
N GLY A 105 -7.33 13.47 -17.21
CA GLY A 105 -8.07 12.50 -18.02
C GLY A 105 -8.09 11.09 -17.44
N GLY A 106 -7.53 10.85 -16.25
CA GLY A 106 -7.48 9.55 -15.59
C GLY A 106 -6.37 9.46 -14.55
N CYS A 107 -6.20 8.30 -13.92
CA CYS A 107 -5.02 8.01 -13.10
C CYS A 107 -4.79 6.52 -12.90
N PHE A 108 -3.56 6.14 -12.55
CA PHE A 108 -3.23 4.82 -12.04
C PHE A 108 -3.19 4.81 -10.51
N ILE A 109 -3.67 3.72 -9.90
CA ILE A 109 -3.49 3.42 -8.48
C ILE A 109 -2.81 2.06 -8.39
N VAL A 110 -1.62 2.02 -7.79
CA VAL A 110 -0.89 0.78 -7.54
C VAL A 110 -1.05 0.31 -6.10
N ASP A 111 -1.26 -0.99 -5.96
CA ASP A 111 -1.31 -1.72 -4.71
C ASP A 111 -0.94 -3.18 -5.00
N ALA A 112 -0.76 -3.99 -3.97
CA ALA A 112 -0.56 -5.42 -4.15
C ALA A 112 -1.26 -6.23 -3.07
N THR A 113 -1.49 -7.50 -3.36
CA THR A 113 -2.08 -8.44 -2.41
C THR A 113 -1.20 -9.66 -2.26
N ARG A 114 -1.30 -10.26 -1.07
CA ARG A 114 -0.70 -11.55 -0.76
C ARG A 114 -1.28 -12.67 -1.60
N ARG A 115 -0.58 -13.81 -1.55
CA ARG A 115 -0.94 -15.06 -2.22
C ARG A 115 -2.41 -15.44 -1.99
N GLY A 116 -3.07 -15.87 -3.07
CA GLY A 116 -4.44 -16.37 -3.07
C GLY A 116 -5.48 -15.40 -3.63
N LYS A 117 -5.17 -14.09 -3.66
CA LYS A 117 -6.01 -13.08 -4.33
C LYS A 117 -5.29 -12.49 -5.53
N ARG A 118 -6.06 -12.09 -6.54
CA ARG A 118 -5.54 -11.35 -7.71
C ARG A 118 -5.47 -9.85 -7.46
N PHE A 119 -6.43 -9.33 -6.71
CA PHE A 119 -6.55 -7.93 -6.33
C PHE A 119 -6.87 -7.83 -4.84
N PRO A 120 -6.39 -6.79 -4.15
CA PRO A 120 -6.85 -6.49 -2.80
C PRO A 120 -8.35 -6.09 -2.80
N ASP A 121 -9.00 -6.19 -1.64
CA ASP A 121 -10.41 -5.80 -1.50
C ASP A 121 -10.59 -4.27 -1.66
N SER A 122 -9.54 -3.48 -1.41
CA SER A 122 -9.46 -2.05 -1.73
C SER A 122 -9.77 -1.80 -3.21
N MET A 123 -9.14 -2.56 -4.12
CA MET A 123 -9.34 -2.44 -5.56
C MET A 123 -10.59 -3.16 -6.07
N SER A 124 -10.98 -4.28 -5.44
CA SER A 124 -12.12 -5.07 -5.91
C SER A 124 -13.46 -4.46 -5.54
N LYS A 125 -13.54 -3.71 -4.42
CA LYS A 125 -14.81 -3.22 -3.87
C LYS A 125 -14.74 -1.80 -3.34
N THR A 126 -13.72 -1.45 -2.55
CA THR A 126 -13.67 -0.13 -1.88
C THR A 126 -13.62 1.01 -2.88
N ILE A 127 -12.70 0.96 -3.85
CA ILE A 127 -12.56 1.99 -4.89
C ILE A 127 -13.79 2.01 -5.83
N PRO A 128 -14.32 0.87 -6.30
CA PRO A 128 -15.58 0.84 -7.03
C PRO A 128 -16.78 1.50 -6.33
N ILE A 129 -16.97 1.20 -5.03
CA ILE A 129 -17.99 1.83 -4.20
C ILE A 129 -17.75 3.34 -4.16
N TRP A 130 -16.50 3.74 -3.92
CA TRP A 130 -16.11 5.15 -3.87
C TRP A 130 -16.38 5.89 -5.20
N THR A 131 -16.03 5.32 -6.35
CA THR A 131 -16.31 5.91 -7.66
C THR A 131 -17.81 6.06 -7.90
N CYS A 132 -18.60 5.04 -7.53
CA CYS A 132 -20.06 5.07 -7.71
C CYS A 132 -20.72 6.14 -6.83
N VAL A 133 -20.35 6.22 -5.55
CA VAL A 133 -20.87 7.22 -4.61
C VAL A 133 -20.51 8.64 -5.04
N LEU A 134 -19.29 8.86 -5.56
CA LEU A 134 -18.90 10.15 -6.14
C LEU A 134 -19.73 10.49 -7.39
N ASN A 135 -19.85 9.56 -8.34
CA ASN A 135 -20.63 9.80 -9.55
C ASN A 135 -22.08 10.13 -9.24
N ARG A 136 -22.72 9.43 -8.30
CA ARG A 136 -24.08 9.71 -7.82
C ARG A 136 -24.20 11.11 -7.22
N SER A 137 -23.27 11.48 -6.35
CA SER A 137 -23.27 12.80 -5.70
C SER A 137 -23.05 13.94 -6.71
N ILE A 138 -22.16 13.75 -7.68
CA ILE A 138 -21.93 14.70 -8.77
C ILE A 138 -23.17 14.83 -9.65
N SER A 139 -23.78 13.70 -10.05
CA SER A 139 -25.02 13.70 -10.83
C SER A 139 -26.16 14.45 -10.11
N ASN A 140 -26.34 14.19 -8.81
CA ASN A 140 -27.30 14.91 -7.98
C ASN A 140 -27.02 16.42 -7.96
N HIS A 141 -25.76 16.83 -7.83
CA HIS A 141 -25.37 18.23 -7.86
C HIS A 141 -25.66 18.89 -9.22
N LEU A 142 -25.28 18.24 -10.33
CA LEU A 142 -25.53 18.72 -11.69
C LEU A 142 -27.03 18.85 -11.97
N ASN A 143 -27.85 17.91 -11.50
CA ASN A 143 -29.31 17.95 -11.66
C ASN A 143 -29.94 19.09 -10.85
N LYS A 144 -29.50 19.32 -9.60
CA LYS A 144 -29.93 20.45 -8.78
C LYS A 144 -29.61 21.79 -9.46
N MET A 145 -28.42 21.94 -10.04
CA MET A 145 -28.01 23.15 -10.77
C MET A 145 -28.86 23.40 -12.02
N ARG A 146 -29.15 22.34 -12.80
CA ARG A 146 -30.01 22.42 -13.99
C ARG A 146 -31.44 22.85 -13.64
N GLN A 147 -32.00 22.27 -12.57
CA GLN A 147 -33.33 22.63 -12.09
C GLN A 147 -33.37 24.09 -11.62
N SER A 148 -32.39 24.56 -10.85
CA SER A 148 -32.34 25.96 -10.42
C SER A 148 -32.23 26.95 -11.58
N ALA A 149 -31.51 26.59 -12.65
CA ALA A 149 -31.40 27.44 -13.84
C ALA A 149 -32.75 27.53 -14.60
N GLN A 150 -33.48 26.42 -14.71
CA GLN A 150 -34.80 26.38 -15.37
C GLN A 150 -35.87 27.18 -14.63
N PHE A 151 -35.83 27.24 -13.29
CA PHE A 151 -36.75 28.07 -12.50
C PHE A 151 -36.46 29.58 -12.62
N ASN A 152 -35.21 29.98 -12.85
CA ASN A 152 -34.83 31.40 -12.97
C ASN A 152 -35.13 31.99 -14.36
N ASP A 153 -35.15 31.17 -15.43
CA ASP A 153 -35.54 31.62 -16.78
C ASP A 153 -37.06 31.67 -17.00
N GLY A 154 -37.86 31.23 -16.02
CA GLY A 154 -39.34 31.20 -16.09
C GLY A 154 -40.04 32.53 -15.76
N GLU A 155 -39.31 33.58 -15.40
CA GLU A 155 -39.85 34.91 -15.01
C GLU A 155 -39.69 36.02 -16.07
N VAL A 156 -39.51 35.66 -17.34
CA VAL A 156 -39.74 36.59 -18.47
C VAL A 156 -40.93 36.10 -19.27
N SER A 157 -42.11 36.61 -18.92
CA SER A 157 -43.33 36.46 -19.73
C SER A 157 -43.29 37.40 -20.94
N THR A 158 -43.56 36.88 -22.13
CA THR A 158 -44.64 37.28 -23.07
C THR A 158 -44.24 37.04 -24.52
N SER A 159 -45.08 36.28 -25.22
CA SER A 159 -45.35 36.29 -26.67
C SER A 159 -44.16 36.44 -27.63
N ASP A 160 -43.75 35.33 -28.26
CA ASP A 160 -43.86 35.20 -29.71
C ASP A 160 -43.64 33.74 -30.14
N GLU A 161 -44.63 33.20 -30.86
CA GLU A 161 -44.57 31.92 -31.55
C GLU A 161 -43.61 32.05 -32.76
N GLN A 162 -42.37 31.55 -32.65
CA GLN A 162 -41.59 31.16 -33.83
C GLN A 162 -40.37 30.29 -33.48
N HIS A 163 -40.39 29.07 -34.02
CA HIS A 163 -39.25 28.20 -34.36
C HIS A 163 -37.96 28.27 -33.51
N CYS A 164 -37.73 27.23 -32.69
CA CYS A 164 -36.47 26.48 -32.70
C CYS A 164 -36.66 25.07 -32.11
N GLU A 165 -37.04 24.11 -32.94
CA GLU A 165 -36.84 22.69 -32.61
C GLU A 165 -35.35 22.35 -32.75
N ASP A 166 -34.50 22.82 -31.84
CA ASP A 166 -33.10 22.35 -31.78
C ASP A 166 -32.44 22.59 -30.40
N THR A 167 -33.17 22.30 -29.33
CA THR A 167 -32.54 22.10 -28.01
C THR A 167 -33.21 20.94 -27.30
N ARG A 168 -33.26 19.78 -27.95
CA ARG A 168 -33.42 18.53 -27.22
C ARG A 168 -32.23 18.45 -26.28
N GLN A 169 -32.49 18.67 -24.99
CA GLN A 169 -31.58 18.41 -23.87
C GLN A 169 -30.77 17.14 -24.17
N THR A 170 -29.52 17.30 -24.59
CA THR A 170 -28.54 16.22 -24.51
C THR A 170 -28.24 16.07 -23.03
N SER A 171 -29.06 15.26 -22.33
CA SER A 171 -28.70 14.75 -21.02
C SER A 171 -27.33 14.12 -21.19
N VAL A 172 -26.28 14.75 -20.67
CA VAL A 172 -25.00 14.08 -20.49
C VAL A 172 -25.32 12.84 -19.66
N ASP A 173 -25.25 11.67 -20.30
CA ASP A 173 -25.56 10.37 -19.70
C ASP A 173 -24.48 10.08 -18.66
N TRP A 174 -24.69 10.60 -17.45
CA TRP A 174 -23.71 10.53 -16.37
C TRP A 174 -23.87 9.22 -15.61
N ASP A 175 -23.02 8.25 -15.93
CA ASP A 175 -23.09 6.91 -15.38
C ASP A 175 -22.93 6.87 -13.85
N CYS A 176 -23.99 6.41 -13.18
CA CYS A 176 -24.10 6.27 -11.74
C CYS A 176 -24.16 4.79 -11.29
N SER A 177 -23.93 3.85 -12.21
CA SER A 177 -23.95 2.42 -11.94
C SER A 177 -22.71 1.96 -11.18
N LEU A 178 -22.84 0.84 -10.46
CA LEU A 178 -21.74 0.24 -9.71
C LEU A 178 -20.95 -0.71 -10.63
N HIS A 179 -19.70 -0.37 -10.91
CA HIS A 179 -18.78 -1.19 -11.70
C HIS A 179 -17.88 -2.03 -10.81
N LEU A 180 -18.21 -3.31 -10.65
CA LEU A 180 -17.40 -4.30 -9.94
C LEU A 180 -16.70 -5.26 -10.92
N PRO A 181 -15.58 -5.87 -10.52
CA PRO A 181 -14.93 -6.86 -11.36
C PRO A 181 -15.70 -8.19 -11.36
N LEU A 182 -15.54 -8.97 -12.42
CA LEU A 182 -16.28 -10.22 -12.68
C LEU A 182 -16.15 -11.31 -11.59
N TRP A 183 -15.17 -11.21 -10.70
CA TRP A 183 -14.97 -12.17 -9.60
C TRP A 183 -15.72 -11.80 -8.32
N VAL A 184 -16.40 -10.64 -8.28
CA VAL A 184 -17.36 -10.31 -7.23
C VAL A 184 -18.72 -10.84 -7.64
N SER A 185 -19.36 -11.63 -6.78
CA SER A 185 -20.65 -12.26 -7.11
C SER A 185 -21.77 -11.23 -7.28
N GLU A 186 -22.76 -11.53 -8.13
CA GLU A 186 -23.93 -10.67 -8.30
C GLU A 186 -24.74 -10.48 -7.00
N THR A 187 -24.77 -11.49 -6.13
CA THR A 187 -25.40 -11.37 -4.80
C THR A 187 -24.66 -10.36 -3.91
N GLU A 188 -23.33 -10.38 -3.95
CA GLU A 188 -22.50 -9.41 -3.25
C GLU A 188 -22.69 -8.00 -3.84
N LYS A 189 -22.75 -7.89 -5.18
CA LYS A 189 -23.05 -6.63 -5.87
C LYS A 189 -24.39 -6.06 -5.43
N ALA A 190 -25.47 -6.84 -5.45
CA ALA A 190 -26.79 -6.40 -5.04
C ALA A 190 -26.80 -5.90 -3.57
N SER A 191 -26.11 -6.63 -2.68
CA SER A 191 -25.99 -6.24 -1.26
C SER A 191 -25.23 -4.92 -1.06
N ILE A 192 -24.28 -4.61 -1.95
CA ILE A 192 -23.57 -3.32 -1.96
C ILE A 192 -24.49 -2.24 -2.54
N GLU A 193 -25.22 -2.53 -3.61
CA GLU A 193 -26.14 -1.59 -4.26
C GLU A 193 -27.22 -1.08 -3.31
N ASP A 194 -27.77 -1.95 -2.46
CA ASP A 194 -28.74 -1.60 -1.41
C ASP A 194 -28.23 -0.55 -0.41
N ARG A 195 -26.91 -0.35 -0.31
CA ARG A 195 -26.28 0.60 0.62
C ARG A 195 -25.83 1.90 -0.04
N LEU A 196 -25.79 1.96 -1.37
CA LEU A 196 -25.22 3.11 -2.10
C LEU A 196 -25.98 4.41 -1.84
N ASP A 197 -27.31 4.36 -1.68
CA ASP A 197 -28.13 5.55 -1.43
C ASP A 197 -27.80 6.19 -0.08
N GLU A 198 -27.59 5.37 0.95
CA GLU A 198 -27.17 5.82 2.27
C GLU A 198 -25.77 6.45 2.21
N TRP A 199 -24.80 5.79 1.57
CA TRP A 199 -23.45 6.35 1.44
C TRP A 199 -23.39 7.63 0.60
N THR A 200 -24.24 7.74 -0.43
CA THR A 200 -24.39 8.98 -1.21
C THR A 200 -24.88 10.12 -0.33
N ARG A 201 -25.92 9.89 0.49
CA ARG A 201 -26.40 10.89 1.46
C ARG A 201 -25.33 11.24 2.49
N GLN A 202 -24.56 10.27 2.97
CA GLN A 202 -23.44 10.52 3.91
C GLN A 202 -22.34 11.39 3.30
N LEU A 203 -21.99 11.15 2.02
CA LEU A 203 -21.02 11.98 1.31
C LEU A 203 -21.55 13.41 1.15
N GLU A 204 -22.78 13.59 0.69
CA GLU A 204 -23.40 14.91 0.54
C GLU A 204 -23.47 15.68 1.88
N ALA A 205 -23.74 14.98 2.98
CA ALA A 205 -23.77 15.56 4.31
C ALA A 205 -22.38 15.81 4.94
N SER A 206 -21.31 15.24 4.38
CA SER A 206 -19.96 15.33 4.94
C SER A 206 -19.27 16.70 4.76
N GLY A 207 -19.87 17.60 3.97
CA GLY A 207 -19.26 18.87 3.60
C GLY A 207 -18.18 18.74 2.51
N ALA A 208 -18.13 17.60 1.81
CA ALA A 208 -17.27 17.41 0.65
C ALA A 208 -17.57 18.45 -0.44
N ASP A 209 -16.52 19.00 -1.05
CA ASP A 209 -16.66 19.97 -2.13
C ASP A 209 -16.99 19.29 -3.47
N ILE A 210 -18.25 18.86 -3.59
CA ILE A 210 -18.79 18.22 -4.80
C ILE A 210 -18.88 19.21 -5.97
N ALA A 211 -19.06 20.50 -5.69
CA ALA A 211 -19.15 21.53 -6.72
C ALA A 211 -17.84 21.67 -7.50
N SER A 212 -16.71 21.75 -6.80
CA SER A 212 -15.39 21.77 -7.44
C SER A 212 -15.14 20.49 -8.24
N LEU A 213 -15.52 19.32 -7.72
CA LEU A 213 -15.38 18.05 -8.44
C LEU A 213 -16.23 18.01 -9.72
N ALA A 214 -17.49 18.46 -9.65
CA ALA A 214 -18.39 18.51 -10.80
C ALA A 214 -17.88 19.46 -11.90
N SER A 215 -17.17 20.53 -11.53
CA SER A 215 -16.55 21.43 -12.50
C SER A 215 -15.30 20.85 -13.19
N LEU A 216 -14.57 19.96 -12.50
CA LEU A 216 -13.35 19.33 -12.99
C LEU A 216 -13.62 18.07 -13.80
N LEU A 217 -14.56 17.24 -13.37
CA LEU A 217 -14.90 15.98 -14.01
C LEU A 217 -15.92 16.20 -15.13
N LYS A 218 -15.47 16.05 -16.37
CA LYS A 218 -16.32 16.12 -17.56
C LYS A 218 -17.03 14.80 -17.87
N LYS A 219 -16.53 13.70 -17.33
CA LYS A 219 -16.99 12.32 -17.54
C LYS A 219 -17.08 11.60 -16.17
N PRO A 220 -17.97 10.61 -15.99
CA PRO A 220 -18.06 9.83 -14.75
C PRO A 220 -16.77 9.04 -14.49
N LEU A 221 -16.43 8.80 -13.23
CA LEU A 221 -15.29 7.97 -12.86
C LEU A 221 -15.60 6.49 -13.09
N ARG A 222 -14.66 5.71 -13.63
CA ARG A 222 -14.83 4.26 -13.77
C ARG A 222 -13.55 3.47 -13.47
N PRO A 223 -13.61 2.46 -12.59
CA PRO A 223 -12.46 1.61 -12.30
C PRO A 223 -12.18 0.63 -13.45
N LEU A 224 -10.89 0.41 -13.72
CA LEU A 224 -10.37 -0.62 -14.62
C LEU A 224 -9.31 -1.45 -13.88
N TRP A 225 -9.23 -2.77 -14.12
CA TRP A 225 -8.36 -3.65 -13.34
C TRP A 225 -7.23 -4.25 -14.16
N ILE A 226 -6.00 -4.01 -13.74
CA ILE A 226 -4.77 -4.46 -14.38
C ILE A 226 -3.96 -5.33 -13.43
N SER A 227 -3.47 -6.47 -13.93
CA SER A 227 -2.59 -7.39 -13.20
C SER A 227 -1.65 -8.05 -14.18
N GLN A 228 -0.61 -8.72 -13.70
CA GLN A 228 0.35 -9.46 -14.54
C GLN A 228 -0.29 -10.55 -15.43
N LYS A 229 -1.53 -10.98 -15.14
CA LYS A 229 -2.27 -11.95 -15.99
C LYS A 229 -3.11 -11.31 -17.10
N THR A 230 -3.25 -9.98 -17.09
CA THR A 230 -4.14 -9.33 -18.03
C THR A 230 -3.41 -9.12 -19.36
N VAL A 231 -3.96 -9.67 -20.44
CA VAL A 231 -3.36 -9.68 -21.78
C VAL A 231 -3.97 -8.68 -22.76
N ILE A 232 -4.99 -7.93 -22.34
CA ILE A 232 -5.83 -7.13 -23.24
C ILE A 232 -5.14 -5.87 -23.79
N TRP A 233 -3.99 -5.45 -23.24
CA TRP A 233 -3.28 -4.23 -23.64
C TRP A 233 -2.23 -4.46 -24.75
N LEU A 234 -2.06 -5.69 -25.21
CA LEU A 234 -0.99 -6.02 -26.17
C LEU A 234 -1.33 -5.64 -27.62
N ASN A 235 -2.61 -5.48 -27.97
CA ASN A 235 -3.02 -5.51 -29.39
C ASN A 235 -3.80 -4.31 -29.93
N GLU A 236 -4.23 -3.34 -29.11
CA GLU A 236 -4.75 -2.02 -29.53
C GLU A 236 -5.30 -1.36 -28.27
N VAL A 237 -4.54 -0.46 -27.66
CA VAL A 237 -5.01 0.25 -26.47
C VAL A 237 -5.72 1.52 -26.91
N PRO A 238 -7.03 1.68 -26.65
CA PRO A 238 -7.71 2.93 -26.93
C PRO A 238 -7.03 4.05 -26.16
N ASP A 239 -6.93 5.22 -26.79
CA ASP A 239 -6.53 6.41 -26.07
C ASP A 239 -7.54 6.65 -24.93
N HIS A 240 -7.05 6.96 -23.74
CA HIS A 240 -7.88 7.18 -22.55
C HIS A 240 -8.93 8.28 -22.77
N ASP A 241 -8.64 9.24 -23.65
CA ASP A 241 -9.56 10.31 -24.04
C ASP A 241 -10.76 9.82 -24.87
N SER A 242 -10.66 8.66 -25.51
CA SER A 242 -11.74 8.07 -26.31
C SER A 242 -12.86 7.46 -25.49
N TRP A 243 -12.63 7.18 -24.21
CA TRP A 243 -13.65 6.61 -23.33
C TRP A 243 -14.70 7.63 -22.93
N ASP A 244 -15.93 7.16 -22.72
CA ASP A 244 -17.05 7.94 -22.20
C ASP A 244 -16.97 8.19 -20.68
N PHE A 245 -15.93 7.68 -20.02
CA PHE A 245 -15.64 7.82 -18.60
C PHE A 245 -14.20 8.30 -18.35
N THR A 246 -13.93 8.81 -17.15
CA THR A 246 -12.59 9.07 -16.61
C THR A 246 -12.05 7.81 -15.91
N PRO A 247 -11.02 7.13 -16.46
CA PRO A 247 -10.51 5.88 -15.94
C PRO A 247 -9.74 6.02 -14.62
N ILE A 248 -10.07 5.16 -13.66
CA ILE A 248 -9.27 4.88 -12.47
C ILE A 248 -8.64 3.51 -12.66
N ILE A 249 -7.40 3.47 -13.11
CA ILE A 249 -6.70 2.24 -13.50
C ILE A 249 -6.05 1.61 -12.27
N LEU A 250 -6.62 0.51 -11.80
CA LEU A 250 -6.22 -0.22 -10.60
C LEU A 250 -5.21 -1.31 -10.95
N VAL A 251 -3.95 -1.08 -10.61
CA VAL A 251 -2.82 -1.97 -10.92
C VAL A 251 -2.48 -2.80 -9.70
N SER A 252 -2.81 -4.09 -9.72
CA SER A 252 -2.29 -5.06 -8.76
C SER A 252 -0.89 -5.48 -9.20
N ALA A 253 0.13 -4.97 -8.51
CA ALA A 253 1.53 -5.12 -8.92
C ALA A 253 1.98 -6.58 -8.90
N SER A 254 1.62 -7.31 -7.85
CA SER A 254 2.11 -8.68 -7.63
C SER A 254 1.39 -9.75 -8.47
N ALA A 255 2.19 -10.71 -8.96
CA ALA A 255 1.69 -11.92 -9.60
C ALA A 255 0.82 -12.76 -8.66
N SER A 256 -0.33 -13.23 -9.18
CA SER A 256 -1.30 -14.05 -8.44
C SER A 256 -1.10 -15.57 -8.58
N ASN A 257 0.13 -16.04 -8.82
CA ASN A 257 0.39 -17.43 -9.25
C ASN A 257 0.51 -18.45 -8.11
N GLY A 258 0.10 -19.68 -8.43
CA GLY A 258 0.15 -20.87 -7.58
C GLY A 258 1.57 -21.42 -7.38
N VAL A 259 1.67 -22.56 -6.68
CA VAL A 259 2.88 -23.20 -6.11
C VAL A 259 4.13 -23.24 -7.02
N VAL A 260 3.96 -23.18 -8.34
CA VAL A 260 4.99 -23.51 -9.35
C VAL A 260 6.01 -22.40 -9.63
N GLN A 261 5.74 -21.13 -9.29
CA GLN A 261 6.65 -20.00 -9.60
C GLN A 261 7.32 -19.37 -8.36
N GLN A 262 7.34 -20.08 -7.23
CA GLN A 262 7.94 -19.55 -6.01
C GLN A 262 9.46 -19.43 -6.15
N HIS A 263 10.13 -20.41 -6.75
CA HIS A 263 11.57 -20.35 -6.93
C HIS A 263 11.93 -19.67 -8.25
N ARG A 264 12.64 -18.55 -8.18
CA ARG A 264 13.15 -17.83 -9.34
C ARG A 264 14.67 -17.85 -9.32
N THR A 265 15.25 -18.06 -10.49
CA THR A 265 16.69 -17.94 -10.73
C THR A 265 16.93 -16.71 -11.57
N SER A 266 17.59 -15.70 -11.00
CA SER A 266 18.32 -14.74 -11.82
C SER A 266 19.62 -15.41 -12.31
N SER A 267 20.31 -14.81 -13.29
CA SER A 267 21.58 -15.33 -13.80
C SER A 267 22.66 -15.55 -12.71
N GLU A 268 22.53 -14.89 -11.55
CA GLU A 268 23.53 -14.92 -10.48
C GLU A 268 23.04 -15.54 -9.16
N PHE A 269 21.76 -15.38 -8.81
CA PHE A 269 21.20 -15.86 -7.54
C PHE A 269 19.82 -16.51 -7.68
N SER A 270 19.59 -17.54 -6.87
CA SER A 270 18.27 -18.11 -6.66
C SER A 270 17.56 -17.44 -5.47
N TRP A 271 16.26 -17.24 -5.60
CA TRP A 271 15.44 -16.53 -4.61
C TRP A 271 13.99 -16.99 -4.68
N ASN A 272 13.23 -16.68 -3.64
CA ASN A 272 11.81 -17.05 -3.59
C ASN A 272 10.92 -15.82 -3.74
N TYR A 273 10.01 -15.87 -4.70
CA TYR A 273 9.04 -14.80 -4.95
C TYR A 273 7.95 -14.77 -3.88
N ILE A 274 7.75 -13.59 -3.31
CA ILE A 274 6.74 -13.23 -2.30
C ILE A 274 5.74 -12.26 -2.93
N ALA A 275 4.52 -12.74 -3.20
CA ALA A 275 3.44 -11.87 -3.66
C ALA A 275 2.99 -10.91 -2.55
N GLY A 276 2.82 -9.63 -2.88
CA GLY A 276 2.45 -8.60 -1.90
C GLY A 276 3.58 -8.31 -0.91
N ALA A 277 4.84 -8.41 -1.34
CA ALA A 277 6.01 -8.22 -0.49
C ALA A 277 6.09 -6.84 0.18
N GLY A 278 5.47 -5.80 -0.41
CA GLY A 278 5.36 -4.47 0.21
C GLY A 278 4.42 -4.40 1.43
N ASP A 279 3.67 -5.45 1.72
CA ASP A 279 2.74 -5.52 2.85
C ASP A 279 3.41 -6.06 4.13
N ASP A 280 2.90 -5.68 5.30
CA ASP A 280 3.52 -5.90 6.63
C ASP A 280 5.04 -5.61 6.64
N GLU A 281 5.46 -4.46 6.09
CA GLU A 281 6.86 -4.02 6.05
C GLU A 281 7.51 -4.01 7.45
N GLU A 282 6.74 -3.80 8.51
CA GLU A 282 7.19 -3.83 9.90
C GLU A 282 7.80 -5.19 10.29
N SER A 283 7.44 -6.26 9.59
CA SER A 283 7.93 -7.62 9.86
C SER A 283 9.31 -7.92 9.23
N TRP A 284 9.74 -7.15 8.23
CA TRP A 284 10.94 -7.49 7.45
C TRP A 284 11.83 -6.30 7.07
N ALA A 285 11.30 -5.08 6.92
CA ALA A 285 12.01 -3.93 6.34
C ALA A 285 13.10 -3.35 7.25
N ARG A 286 13.03 -3.58 8.57
CA ARG A 286 14.08 -3.19 9.55
C ARG A 286 14.47 -1.71 9.46
N GLY A 287 13.49 -0.83 9.25
CA GLY A 287 13.71 0.62 9.14
C GLY A 287 14.05 1.11 7.73
N LEU A 288 14.20 0.21 6.76
CA LEU A 288 14.28 0.57 5.34
C LEU A 288 12.93 1.12 4.89
N THR A 289 12.95 2.29 4.26
CA THR A 289 11.75 2.92 3.67
C THR A 289 11.73 2.70 2.15
N PRO A 290 10.57 2.82 1.49
CA PRO A 290 10.49 2.69 0.03
C PRO A 290 11.45 3.64 -0.71
N THR A 291 11.55 4.90 -0.27
CA THR A 291 12.44 5.90 -0.87
C THR A 291 13.91 5.49 -0.74
N LEU A 292 14.33 5.01 0.45
CA LEU A 292 15.70 4.53 0.64
C LEU A 292 16.00 3.29 -0.20
N PHE A 293 15.05 2.37 -0.30
CA PHE A 293 15.19 1.22 -1.17
C PHE A 293 15.40 1.65 -2.62
N TRP A 294 14.54 2.52 -3.17
CA TRP A 294 14.64 2.93 -4.57
C TRP A 294 15.89 3.74 -4.90
N ASN A 295 16.42 4.50 -3.94
CA ASN A 295 17.71 5.20 -4.11
C ASN A 295 18.91 4.23 -4.22
N HIS A 296 18.78 3.01 -3.69
CA HIS A 296 19.85 2.00 -3.64
C HIS A 296 19.43 0.65 -4.26
N ALA A 297 18.36 0.63 -5.08
CA ALA A 297 17.73 -0.63 -5.47
C ALA A 297 18.69 -1.53 -6.25
N TYR A 298 19.38 -0.98 -7.25
CA TYR A 298 20.37 -1.71 -8.06
C TYR A 298 21.49 -2.31 -7.20
N GLU A 299 22.04 -1.50 -6.30
CA GLU A 299 23.08 -1.87 -5.36
C GLU A 299 22.65 -3.03 -4.44
N ILE A 300 21.48 -2.91 -3.80
CA ILE A 300 20.95 -3.92 -2.86
C ILE A 300 20.63 -5.24 -3.57
N ILE A 301 20.03 -5.16 -4.76
CA ILE A 301 19.62 -6.34 -5.52
C ILE A 301 20.84 -7.10 -6.05
N ASN A 302 21.88 -6.41 -6.52
CA ASN A 302 23.09 -7.06 -7.04
C ASN A 302 24.03 -7.55 -5.94
N ALA A 303 23.95 -7.02 -4.71
CA ALA A 303 24.73 -7.51 -3.57
C ALA A 303 24.38 -8.97 -3.18
N GLY A 304 23.23 -9.46 -3.64
CA GLY A 304 22.77 -10.83 -3.40
C GLY A 304 22.30 -11.07 -1.95
N PRO A 305 21.78 -12.28 -1.67
CA PRO A 305 21.11 -12.60 -0.40
C PRO A 305 22.04 -12.55 0.83
N VAL A 306 23.35 -12.79 0.64
CA VAL A 306 24.34 -12.84 1.73
C VAL A 306 24.61 -11.45 2.28
N LEU A 307 24.89 -10.47 1.41
CA LEU A 307 25.27 -9.11 1.81
C LEU A 307 24.08 -8.16 1.98
N CYS A 308 22.90 -8.52 1.46
CA CYS A 308 21.70 -7.68 1.50
C CYS A 308 21.37 -7.16 2.91
N ASN A 309 21.43 -8.02 3.93
CA ASN A 309 21.12 -7.62 5.32
C ASN A 309 22.10 -6.58 5.86
N GLN A 310 23.40 -6.75 5.60
CA GLN A 310 24.43 -5.82 6.01
C GLN A 310 24.28 -4.48 5.28
N MET A 311 24.08 -4.55 3.97
CA MET A 311 23.91 -3.36 3.14
C MET A 311 22.71 -2.52 3.54
N VAL A 312 21.56 -3.16 3.80
CA VAL A 312 20.36 -2.46 4.27
C VAL A 312 20.59 -1.84 5.65
N ALA A 313 21.26 -2.54 6.57
CA ALA A 313 21.60 -1.99 7.88
C ALA A 313 22.50 -0.74 7.76
N ASP A 314 23.52 -0.80 6.89
CA ASP A 314 24.41 0.33 6.64
C ASP A 314 23.69 1.53 6.01
N ILE A 315 22.77 1.30 5.07
CA ILE A 315 21.97 2.36 4.43
C ILE A 315 21.04 3.02 5.45
N VAL A 316 20.31 2.22 6.23
CA VAL A 316 19.37 2.72 7.25
C VAL A 316 20.12 3.50 8.33
N GLU A 317 21.28 3.02 8.77
CA GLU A 317 22.08 3.71 9.78
C GLU A 317 22.66 5.04 9.25
N LYS A 318 23.15 5.05 8.01
CA LYS A 318 23.62 6.29 7.36
C LYS A 318 22.51 7.33 7.26
N ASP A 319 21.31 6.92 6.83
CA ASP A 319 20.14 7.82 6.78
C ASP A 319 19.73 8.32 8.17
N ARG A 320 19.72 7.45 9.18
CA ARG A 320 19.42 7.82 10.57
C ARG A 320 20.39 8.87 11.10
N VAL A 321 21.70 8.66 10.91
CA VAL A 321 22.75 9.60 11.33
C VAL A 321 22.62 10.93 10.57
N TYR A 322 22.35 10.88 9.26
CA TYR A 322 22.15 12.07 8.45
C TYR A 322 20.97 12.92 8.94
N ARG A 323 19.82 12.30 9.25
CA ARG A 323 18.64 12.97 9.82
C ARG A 323 18.94 13.56 11.21
N ALA A 324 19.60 12.80 12.07
CA ALA A 324 19.96 13.25 13.42
C ALA A 324 20.85 14.50 13.40
N ARG A 325 21.85 14.55 12.51
CA ARG A 325 22.74 15.72 12.34
C ARG A 325 22.01 16.98 11.90
N ARG A 326 20.83 16.85 11.29
CA ARG A 326 19.98 17.96 10.83
C ARG A 326 18.85 18.30 11.80
N GLY A 327 18.86 17.72 13.01
CA GLY A 327 17.80 17.91 14.00
C GLY A 327 16.45 17.33 13.58
N GLN A 328 16.44 16.44 12.58
CA GLN A 328 15.22 15.74 12.16
C GLN A 328 14.97 14.55 13.08
N ILE A 329 13.70 14.12 13.16
CA ILE A 329 13.32 12.96 13.96
C ILE A 329 14.06 11.72 13.43
N ALA A 330 14.91 11.16 14.29
CA ALA A 330 15.67 9.95 14.03
C ALA A 330 15.38 8.95 15.16
N PRO A 331 14.63 7.86 14.90
CA PRO A 331 14.36 6.86 15.92
C PRO A 331 15.67 6.26 16.40
N GLN A 332 15.86 6.20 17.72
CA GLN A 332 17.07 5.67 18.33
C GLN A 332 17.01 4.14 18.39
N VAL A 333 18.16 3.49 18.20
CA VAL A 333 18.25 2.04 18.26
C VAL A 333 18.15 1.60 19.72
N THR A 334 17.03 1.00 20.09
CA THR A 334 16.86 0.40 21.43
C THR A 334 17.43 -1.01 21.43
N ALA A 335 18.64 -1.18 21.94
CA ALA A 335 19.15 -2.49 22.29
C ALA A 335 18.43 -2.98 23.56
N LYS A 336 17.58 -4.00 23.43
CA LYS A 336 17.09 -4.73 24.61
C LYS A 336 18.28 -5.53 25.14
N ALA A 337 18.70 -5.27 26.37
CA ALA A 337 19.61 -6.16 27.07
C ALA A 337 18.99 -7.57 27.04
N SER A 338 19.64 -8.51 26.38
CA SER A 338 19.33 -9.92 26.57
C SER A 338 19.43 -10.18 28.07
N LYS A 339 18.37 -10.71 28.68
CA LYS A 339 18.41 -11.15 30.07
C LYS A 339 19.57 -12.16 30.17
N LEU A 340 20.71 -11.69 30.66
CA LEU A 340 21.76 -12.55 31.18
C LEU A 340 21.12 -13.27 32.36
N VAL A 341 20.63 -14.47 32.10
CA VAL A 341 20.29 -15.40 33.16
C VAL A 341 21.61 -15.80 33.78
N GLU A 342 21.95 -15.14 34.89
CA GLU A 342 22.92 -15.66 35.85
C GLU A 342 22.41 -17.03 36.30
N ASN A 343 23.00 -18.09 35.77
CA ASN A 343 23.31 -19.33 36.46
C ASN A 343 24.16 -20.20 35.51
N SER A 344 25.47 -20.20 35.75
CA SER A 344 26.34 -21.33 35.43
C SER A 344 25.76 -22.59 36.12
N VAL A 345 25.81 -23.82 35.58
CA VAL A 345 26.98 -24.62 35.19
C VAL A 345 26.56 -25.79 34.26
N HIS A 346 27.43 -26.16 33.30
CA HIS A 346 27.45 -27.36 32.40
C HIS A 346 26.41 -27.40 31.26
N CYS A 347 26.71 -27.71 29.99
CA CYS A 347 27.82 -28.46 29.38
C CYS A 347 28.01 -28.03 27.89
N LEU A 348 29.23 -28.19 27.37
CA LEU A 348 29.69 -27.84 26.01
C LEU A 348 29.03 -28.70 24.90
N GLN A 349 28.69 -28.10 23.75
CA GLN A 349 29.14 -28.52 22.42
C GLN A 349 28.61 -27.60 21.29
N ASP A 350 29.58 -27.12 20.48
CA ASP A 350 29.54 -26.57 19.10
C ASP A 350 28.24 -25.94 18.54
N ASP A 351 28.29 -24.62 18.31
CA ASP A 351 28.34 -24.08 16.96
C ASP A 351 28.69 -22.58 16.98
N SER A 352 29.57 -22.18 16.05
CA SER A 352 30.26 -20.90 15.99
C SER A 352 29.32 -19.68 15.88
N VAL A 353 29.14 -18.96 16.97
CA VAL A 353 28.75 -17.55 16.99
C VAL A 353 29.96 -16.77 17.47
N LEU A 354 30.53 -15.92 16.62
CA LEU A 354 31.57 -14.96 17.01
C LEU A 354 31.00 -14.08 18.15
N PRO A 355 31.51 -14.18 19.39
CA PRO A 355 31.10 -13.27 20.44
C PRO A 355 31.79 -11.94 20.16
N LEU A 356 31.01 -10.89 19.90
CA LEU A 356 31.51 -9.53 20.04
C LEU A 356 31.78 -9.32 21.53
N ASP A 357 33.04 -9.50 21.93
CA ASP A 357 33.50 -9.40 23.31
C ASP A 357 33.39 -7.94 23.77
N ILE A 358 32.26 -7.59 24.39
CA ILE A 358 32.00 -6.24 24.96
C ILE A 358 32.79 -6.04 26.27
N SER A 359 33.56 -7.04 26.71
CA SER A 359 34.32 -7.05 27.96
C SER A 359 35.53 -6.10 27.99
N THR A 360 35.92 -5.49 26.86
CA THR A 360 37.15 -4.68 26.76
C THR A 360 36.95 -3.18 26.55
N ILE A 361 35.72 -2.64 26.66
CA ILE A 361 35.51 -1.20 26.49
C ILE A 361 35.79 -0.49 27.81
N ASN A 362 36.98 0.12 27.90
CA ASN A 362 37.33 1.07 28.95
C ASN A 362 36.37 2.27 28.88
N PHE A 363 35.47 2.39 29.86
CA PHE A 363 34.60 3.55 30.01
C PHE A 363 35.42 4.69 30.63
N ASP A 364 35.80 5.68 29.82
CA ASP A 364 36.31 6.96 30.32
C ASP A 364 35.15 7.73 30.97
N LEU A 365 34.94 7.49 32.25
CA LEU A 365 34.02 8.24 33.11
C LEU A 365 34.66 9.56 33.54
N ASN A 366 34.62 10.56 32.66
CA ASN A 366 34.92 11.94 33.04
C ASN A 366 33.62 12.73 33.27
N SER A 367 33.30 12.89 34.56
CA SER A 367 32.52 13.94 35.24
C SER A 367 31.21 14.49 34.63
N CYS A 368 30.12 14.19 35.36
CA CYS A 368 28.95 15.04 35.69
C CYS A 368 27.82 15.29 34.67
N ASP A 369 26.66 14.62 34.85
CA ASP A 369 25.45 15.17 35.51
C ASP A 369 24.50 13.99 35.85
N GLU A 370 23.83 14.00 37.01
CA GLU A 370 23.29 12.77 37.65
C GLU A 370 22.06 12.12 36.99
N ASP A 371 21.49 12.68 35.92
CA ASP A 371 20.25 12.14 35.32
C ASP A 371 20.32 11.72 33.85
N CYS A 372 21.47 11.82 33.18
CA CYS A 372 21.61 11.39 31.78
C CYS A 372 23.02 10.85 31.49
N THR A 373 23.25 9.58 31.81
CA THR A 373 24.51 8.88 31.50
C THR A 373 24.58 8.58 30.00
N ILE A 374 25.13 9.52 29.23
CA ILE A 374 25.50 9.34 27.82
C ILE A 374 26.98 8.91 27.77
N CYS A 375 27.25 7.70 27.30
CA CYS A 375 28.59 7.15 27.11
C CYS A 375 28.94 7.11 25.61
N TRP A 376 30.15 7.47 25.23
CA TRP A 376 30.60 7.38 23.83
C TRP A 376 31.29 6.05 23.54
N LEU A 377 30.93 5.40 22.42
CA LEU A 377 31.55 4.16 21.96
C LEU A 377 32.85 4.46 21.19
N GLY A 378 33.93 4.70 21.94
CA GLY A 378 35.27 4.92 21.36
C GLY A 378 35.28 6.02 20.28
N SER A 379 35.96 5.78 19.15
CA SER A 379 36.08 6.73 18.03
C SER A 379 34.87 6.74 17.08
N THR A 380 33.83 5.93 17.34
CA THR A 380 32.73 5.71 16.38
C THR A 380 31.74 6.87 16.30
N SER A 381 31.91 7.93 17.11
CA SER A 381 30.95 9.03 17.25
C SER A 381 29.52 8.55 17.59
N LEU A 382 29.38 7.35 18.14
CA LEU A 382 28.12 6.87 18.72
C LEU A 382 28.06 7.22 20.21
N ALA A 383 26.98 7.87 20.61
CA ALA A 383 26.61 8.10 21.99
C ALA A 383 25.52 7.11 22.41
N VAL A 384 25.70 6.48 23.58
CA VAL A 384 24.82 5.50 24.19
C VAL A 384 24.31 6.09 25.50
N GLY A 385 23.02 6.41 25.56
CA GLY A 385 22.36 6.90 26.76
C GLY A 385 21.45 5.85 27.38
N LYS A 386 21.31 5.87 28.71
CA LYS A 386 20.18 5.16 29.34
C LYS A 386 18.88 5.85 28.94
N SER A 387 17.97 5.09 28.31
CA SER A 387 16.62 5.58 28.04
C SER A 387 15.86 5.74 29.35
N GLN A 388 15.50 6.96 29.74
CA GLN A 388 14.48 7.19 30.76
C GLN A 388 13.11 6.80 30.17
N THR A 389 12.83 5.50 30.06
CA THR A 389 11.44 5.05 30.00
C THR A 389 10.85 5.32 31.37
N GLY A 390 10.28 6.51 31.56
CA GLY A 390 9.43 6.79 32.69
C GLY A 390 8.31 5.75 32.72
N MET A 391 8.24 5.01 33.82
CA MET A 391 7.02 4.30 34.19
C MET A 391 5.94 5.36 34.40
N LEU A 392 5.13 5.61 33.37
CA LEU A 392 3.82 6.20 33.56
C LEU A 392 2.97 5.12 34.24
N ASN A 393 2.82 5.26 35.56
CA ASN A 393 1.84 4.53 36.36
C ASN A 393 0.42 4.92 35.96
#